data_AF-A0A9W9LF83-F1
#
_entry.id   AF-A0A9W9LF83-F1
#
_cell.length_a   1.000
_cell.length_b   1.000
_cell.length_c   1.000
_cell.angle_alpha   90.00
_cell.angle_beta   90.00
_cell.angle_gamma   90.00
#
_symmetry.space_group_name_H-M   'P 1'
#
loop_
_entity.id
_entity.type
_entity.pdbx_description
1 polymer ?
#
loop_
_entity_poly.entity_id
_entity_poly.type
_entity_poly.pdbx_seq_one_letter_code
_entity_poly.pdbx_strand_id
1 'polypeptide(L)'
;MRILKTAIAIWSVVSVVSAAPVSSRRADELPDGLPYPSPSELELIEQTARGTLPNGPSPPVISSPGILSLQLIAFNELFEVAFFNDLLANITKSVMGYRFQDSGDRDFVIKSLRAILAQEELHAISANNGLVHFDVQPIEPCLYKFPVHDFDSAIALASTFTDVALGTLQDVVERFALGHDVDLAREISAVIGQEGEQQGWYRVMQGKIPSALPFLTTSDLNFAFTAIQEFTVPGTCPNINQIPLRTFERLNVLTPPTARSQNLTFSFQDAGNETEHLLWMTYINQLNLPIVEPLHVMSRNGSYVEAQALFPYDDHEMNGLTVAAVTKSDGPFGDANTVAKWTLAGPGLIEVN
;
A
#
# COMPACT_ATOMS: atom_id res chain seq x y z
N MET A 1 40.37 -60.81 19.27
CA MET A 1 40.98 -60.63 17.95
C MET A 1 39.99 -59.86 17.07
N ARG A 2 40.34 -58.61 16.69
CA ARG A 2 39.62 -57.67 15.80
C ARG A 2 38.10 -57.49 15.99
N ILE A 3 37.71 -56.45 16.74
CA ILE A 3 36.40 -55.82 16.62
C ILE A 3 36.52 -54.72 15.56
N LEU A 4 35.83 -54.92 14.45
CA LEU A 4 35.79 -54.04 13.29
C LEU A 4 34.90 -52.83 13.61
N LYS A 5 35.42 -51.61 13.40
CA LYS A 5 34.64 -50.36 13.46
C LYS A 5 33.83 -50.23 12.18
N THR A 6 32.50 -50.15 12.29
CA THR A 6 31.62 -49.75 11.17
C THR A 6 30.99 -48.41 11.53
N ALA A 7 31.45 -47.35 10.86
CA ALA A 7 30.82 -46.04 10.91
C ALA A 7 29.64 -46.04 9.92
N ILE A 8 28.43 -45.78 10.42
CA ILE A 8 27.25 -45.53 9.59
C ILE A 8 27.13 -44.02 9.46
N ALA A 9 27.44 -43.50 8.27
CA ALA A 9 27.16 -42.13 7.89
C ALA A 9 25.71 -42.05 7.40
N ILE A 10 24.84 -41.39 8.17
CA ILE A 10 23.48 -41.04 7.75
C ILE A 10 23.60 -39.78 6.89
N TRP A 11 23.44 -39.93 5.58
CA TRP A 11 23.26 -38.80 4.66
C TRP A 11 21.83 -38.29 4.79
N SER A 12 21.67 -37.14 5.44
CA SER A 12 20.44 -36.34 5.39
C SER A 12 20.34 -35.73 4.00
N VAL A 13 19.41 -36.23 3.18
CA VAL A 13 19.03 -35.60 1.92
C VAL A 13 18.23 -34.35 2.28
N VAL A 14 18.86 -33.19 2.20
CA VAL A 14 18.15 -31.89 2.23
C VAL A 14 17.44 -31.76 0.89
N SER A 15 16.12 -31.96 0.90
CA SER A 15 15.26 -31.56 -0.22
C SER A 15 15.27 -30.05 -0.30
N VAL A 16 16.17 -29.50 -1.13
CA VAL A 16 16.12 -28.11 -1.53
C VAL A 16 14.90 -27.97 -2.44
N VAL A 17 13.76 -27.55 -1.89
CA VAL A 17 12.64 -27.06 -2.68
C VAL A 17 13.10 -25.73 -3.27
N SER A 18 13.71 -25.80 -4.45
CA SER A 18 13.98 -24.63 -5.26
C SER A 18 12.63 -24.09 -5.68
N ALA A 19 12.16 -23.02 -5.03
CA ALA A 19 11.04 -22.25 -5.54
C ALA A 19 11.43 -21.82 -6.97
N ALA A 20 10.69 -22.31 -7.97
CA ALA A 20 10.89 -21.86 -9.33
C ALA A 20 10.63 -20.35 -9.36
N PRO A 21 11.50 -19.56 -10.02
CA PRO A 21 11.22 -18.14 -10.20
C PRO A 21 9.92 -18.05 -11.00
N VAL A 22 8.92 -17.38 -10.42
CA VAL A 22 7.78 -16.87 -11.18
C VAL A 22 8.39 -15.99 -12.27
N SER A 23 8.12 -16.35 -13.53
CA SER A 23 8.56 -15.66 -14.73
C SER A 23 8.56 -14.14 -14.52
N SER A 24 9.73 -13.51 -14.50
CA SER A 24 9.84 -12.05 -14.52
C SER A 24 9.23 -11.56 -15.84
N ARG A 25 8.02 -11.02 -15.79
CA ARG A 25 7.52 -10.18 -16.90
C ARG A 25 8.51 -9.02 -17.06
N ARG A 26 8.80 -8.65 -18.31
CA ARG A 26 9.54 -7.41 -18.59
C ARG A 26 8.72 -6.23 -18.06
N ALA A 27 9.43 -5.20 -17.63
CA ALA A 27 8.90 -3.96 -17.07
C ALA A 27 8.00 -3.17 -18.01
N ASP A 28 8.02 -3.50 -19.30
CA ASP A 28 7.72 -2.49 -20.31
C ASP A 28 6.23 -2.36 -20.65
N GLU A 29 5.35 -3.29 -20.23
CA GLU A 29 3.92 -3.19 -20.57
C GLU A 29 3.06 -3.67 -19.39
N LEU A 30 2.48 -2.70 -18.67
CA LEU A 30 1.23 -2.92 -17.94
C LEU A 30 0.13 -3.40 -18.92
N PRO A 31 -0.96 -4.04 -18.43
CA PRO A 31 -2.02 -4.48 -19.33
C PRO A 31 -2.61 -3.34 -20.17
N ASP A 32 -3.27 -3.73 -21.26
CA ASP A 32 -4.14 -2.87 -22.07
C ASP A 32 -3.49 -1.54 -22.55
N GLY A 33 -2.18 -1.57 -22.81
CA GLY A 33 -1.43 -0.46 -23.40
C GLY A 33 -1.05 0.64 -22.40
N LEU A 34 -1.20 0.41 -21.10
CA LEU A 34 -0.81 1.41 -20.10
C LEU A 34 0.71 1.72 -20.13
N PRO A 35 1.10 2.97 -19.82
CA PRO A 35 0.22 4.07 -19.36
C PRO A 35 -0.45 4.89 -20.49
N TYR A 36 -0.33 4.47 -21.75
CA TYR A 36 -0.82 5.21 -22.92
C TYR A 36 -1.71 4.35 -23.83
N PRO A 37 -2.89 3.91 -23.35
CA PRO A 37 -3.77 3.07 -24.15
C PRO A 37 -4.20 3.80 -25.44
N SER A 38 -4.25 3.08 -26.54
CA SER A 38 -4.91 3.53 -27.76
C SER A 38 -6.41 3.76 -27.52
N PRO A 39 -7.12 4.53 -28.37
CA PRO A 39 -8.55 4.75 -28.21
C PRO A 39 -9.39 3.47 -28.15
N SER A 40 -9.00 2.41 -28.89
CA SER A 40 -9.66 1.11 -28.83
C SER A 40 -9.35 0.32 -27.55
N GLU A 41 -8.16 0.48 -26.99
CA GLU A 41 -7.82 -0.10 -25.69
C GLU A 41 -8.59 0.61 -24.58
N LEU A 42 -8.64 1.94 -24.58
CA LEU A 42 -9.44 2.73 -23.65
C LEU A 42 -10.93 2.32 -23.67
N GLU A 43 -11.53 2.17 -24.86
CA GLU A 43 -12.92 1.72 -24.98
C GLU A 43 -13.14 0.34 -24.33
N LEU A 44 -12.18 -0.58 -24.47
CA LEU A 44 -12.25 -1.91 -23.85
C LEU A 44 -12.11 -1.84 -22.32
N ILE A 45 -11.20 -0.99 -21.83
CA ILE A 45 -11.02 -0.72 -20.40
C ILE A 45 -12.34 -0.18 -19.82
N GLU A 46 -12.94 0.83 -20.44
CA GLU A 46 -14.21 1.44 -19.99
C GLU A 46 -15.37 0.42 -19.96
N GLN A 47 -15.49 -0.42 -20.99
CA GLN A 47 -16.48 -1.49 -21.03
C GLN A 47 -16.28 -2.52 -19.90
N THR A 48 -15.02 -2.84 -19.58
CA THR A 48 -14.66 -3.81 -18.55
C THR A 48 -14.84 -3.23 -17.15
N ALA A 49 -14.44 -1.97 -16.95
CA ALA A 49 -14.62 -1.18 -15.73
C ALA A 49 -16.09 -0.86 -15.44
N ARG A 50 -16.96 -0.98 -16.45
CA ARG A 50 -18.39 -0.65 -16.39
C ARG A 50 -18.65 0.84 -16.15
N GLY A 51 -17.73 1.68 -16.61
CA GLY A 51 -17.74 3.12 -16.44
C GLY A 51 -16.75 3.78 -17.40
N THR A 52 -16.84 5.09 -17.56
CA THR A 52 -15.96 5.85 -18.46
C THR A 52 -15.10 6.82 -17.66
N LEU A 53 -14.06 7.36 -18.28
CA LEU A 53 -13.40 8.56 -17.75
C LEU A 53 -14.41 9.72 -17.61
N PRO A 54 -14.23 10.63 -16.64
CA PRO A 54 -15.00 11.86 -16.59
C PRO A 54 -14.85 12.66 -17.88
N ASN A 55 -15.97 13.18 -18.41
CA ASN A 55 -15.99 14.01 -19.62
C ASN A 55 -16.22 15.50 -19.33
N GLY A 56 -16.03 15.91 -18.08
CA GLY A 56 -16.07 17.30 -17.67
C GLY A 56 -14.89 18.10 -18.22
N PRO A 57 -14.97 19.44 -18.28
CA PRO A 57 -13.83 20.25 -18.65
C PRO A 57 -12.71 20.10 -17.60
N SER A 58 -11.47 19.93 -18.06
CA SER A 58 -10.31 19.99 -17.17
C SER A 58 -10.21 21.36 -16.49
N PRO A 59 -9.75 21.43 -15.23
CA PRO A 59 -9.57 22.71 -14.54
C PRO A 59 -8.55 23.59 -15.30
N PRO A 60 -8.73 24.92 -15.30
CA PRO A 60 -7.84 25.83 -16.04
C PRO A 60 -6.48 26.03 -15.36
N VAL A 61 -6.39 25.78 -14.06
CA VAL A 61 -5.18 25.91 -13.23
C VAL A 61 -5.18 24.81 -12.18
N ILE A 62 -3.99 24.54 -11.65
CA ILE A 62 -3.81 23.65 -10.50
C ILE A 62 -2.70 24.20 -9.60
N SER A 63 -2.83 24.00 -8.30
CA SER A 63 -1.80 24.33 -7.32
C SER A 63 -0.61 23.35 -7.39
N SER A 64 0.57 23.76 -6.88
CA SER A 64 1.71 22.84 -6.78
C SER A 64 1.45 21.64 -5.84
N PRO A 65 0.79 21.80 -4.68
CA PRO A 65 0.31 20.66 -3.90
C PRO A 65 -0.65 19.75 -4.67
N GLY A 66 -1.48 20.32 -5.56
CA GLY A 66 -2.37 19.56 -6.42
C GLY A 66 -1.61 18.68 -7.42
N ILE A 67 -0.59 19.22 -8.09
CA ILE A 67 0.31 18.44 -8.97
C ILE A 67 0.97 17.30 -8.19
N LEU A 68 1.50 17.59 -7.00
CA LEU A 68 2.13 16.57 -6.16
C LEU A 68 1.15 15.44 -5.79
N SER A 69 -0.11 15.79 -5.55
CA SER A 69 -1.17 14.83 -5.25
C SER A 69 -1.48 13.94 -6.45
N LEU A 70 -1.61 14.51 -7.66
CA LEU A 70 -1.79 13.74 -8.89
C LEU A 70 -0.60 12.82 -9.21
N GLN A 71 0.64 13.27 -8.94
CA GLN A 71 1.83 12.42 -9.11
C GLN A 71 1.81 11.21 -8.17
N LEU A 72 1.42 11.40 -6.91
CA LEU A 72 1.30 10.26 -5.98
C LEU A 72 0.18 9.32 -6.39
N ILE A 73 -1.00 9.85 -6.77
CA ILE A 73 -2.12 9.03 -7.22
C ILE A 73 -1.67 8.19 -8.42
N ALA A 74 -1.14 8.81 -9.48
CA ALA A 74 -0.66 8.06 -10.64
C ALA A 74 0.36 6.97 -10.28
N PHE A 75 1.28 7.24 -9.33
CA PHE A 75 2.21 6.24 -8.83
C PHE A 75 1.52 5.08 -8.07
N ASN A 76 0.51 5.38 -7.24
CA ASN A 76 -0.31 4.37 -6.56
C ASN A 76 -1.09 3.51 -7.56
N GLU A 77 -1.84 4.14 -8.47
CA GLU A 77 -2.71 3.43 -9.41
C GLU A 77 -1.91 2.49 -10.33
N LEU A 78 -0.72 2.88 -10.79
CA LEU A 78 0.13 2.01 -11.59
C LEU A 78 0.65 0.79 -10.80
N PHE A 79 0.84 0.94 -9.49
CA PHE A 79 1.15 -0.17 -8.59
C PHE A 79 -0.06 -1.11 -8.44
N GLU A 80 -1.27 -0.58 -8.28
CA GLU A 80 -2.50 -1.37 -8.14
C GLU A 80 -2.83 -2.13 -9.42
N VAL A 81 -2.72 -1.48 -10.58
CA VAL A 81 -2.85 -2.13 -11.90
C VAL A 81 -1.89 -3.31 -12.02
N ALA A 82 -0.61 -3.13 -11.64
CA ALA A 82 0.36 -4.22 -11.67
C ALA A 82 -0.02 -5.37 -10.72
N PHE A 83 -0.46 -5.04 -9.51
CA PHE A 83 -0.87 -6.02 -8.50
C PHE A 83 -2.07 -6.84 -8.98
N PHE A 84 -3.15 -6.19 -9.41
CA PHE A 84 -4.38 -6.88 -9.82
C PHE A 84 -4.20 -7.67 -11.12
N ASN A 85 -3.36 -7.21 -12.04
CA ASN A 85 -2.99 -7.98 -13.22
C ASN A 85 -2.26 -9.28 -12.86
N ASP A 86 -1.30 -9.22 -11.93
CA ASP A 86 -0.57 -10.41 -11.48
C ASP A 86 -1.46 -11.36 -10.67
N LEU A 87 -2.32 -10.84 -9.80
CA LEU A 87 -3.31 -11.63 -9.07
C LEU A 87 -4.27 -12.36 -10.02
N LEU A 88 -4.84 -11.64 -10.98
CA LEU A 88 -5.74 -12.20 -11.99
C LEU A 88 -5.02 -13.25 -12.85
N ALA A 89 -3.77 -13.00 -13.25
CA ALA A 89 -2.96 -13.96 -13.99
C ALA A 89 -2.71 -15.25 -13.20
N ASN A 90 -2.45 -15.16 -11.89
CA ASN A 90 -2.23 -16.33 -11.04
C ASN A 90 -3.50 -17.19 -10.88
N ILE A 91 -4.65 -16.56 -10.68
CA ILE A 91 -5.96 -17.25 -10.56
C ILE A 91 -6.35 -17.89 -11.88
N THR A 92 -6.24 -17.15 -12.99
CA THR A 92 -6.63 -17.64 -14.32
C THR A 92 -5.76 -18.82 -14.75
N LYS A 93 -4.45 -18.80 -14.46
CA LYS A 93 -3.51 -19.88 -14.74
C LYS A 93 -3.53 -21.02 -13.73
N SER A 94 -4.37 -20.94 -12.69
CA SER A 94 -4.49 -21.97 -11.64
C SER A 94 -3.15 -22.28 -10.96
N VAL A 95 -2.35 -21.24 -10.71
CA VAL A 95 -1.09 -21.32 -9.96
C VAL A 95 -1.39 -21.92 -8.57
N MET A 96 -0.46 -22.73 -8.06
CA MET A 96 -0.59 -23.29 -6.71
C MET A 96 -0.75 -22.17 -5.68
N GLY A 97 -1.73 -22.30 -4.78
CA GLY A 97 -2.13 -21.22 -3.86
C GLY A 97 -3.30 -20.36 -4.37
N TYR A 98 -3.59 -20.36 -5.68
CA TYR A 98 -4.66 -19.55 -6.31
C TYR A 98 -5.76 -20.42 -6.92
N ARG A 99 -5.91 -21.66 -6.44
CA ARG A 99 -6.91 -22.61 -6.92
C ARG A 99 -8.14 -22.55 -6.04
N PHE A 100 -9.30 -22.58 -6.69
CA PHE A 100 -10.60 -22.59 -6.05
C PHE A 100 -11.20 -24.00 -6.14
N GLN A 101 -11.87 -24.44 -5.07
CA GLN A 101 -12.58 -25.72 -5.08
C GLN A 101 -13.89 -25.63 -5.86
N ASP A 102 -14.63 -24.54 -5.65
CA ASP A 102 -15.85 -24.24 -6.38
C ASP A 102 -15.56 -23.38 -7.62
N SER A 103 -16.08 -23.81 -8.77
CA SER A 103 -15.89 -23.08 -10.03
C SER A 103 -16.72 -21.80 -10.11
N GLY A 104 -17.87 -21.76 -9.43
CA GLY A 104 -18.71 -20.56 -9.36
C GLY A 104 -18.03 -19.45 -8.58
N ASP A 105 -17.43 -19.77 -7.44
CA ASP A 105 -16.63 -18.82 -6.65
C ASP A 105 -15.45 -18.29 -7.46
N ARG A 106 -14.74 -19.18 -8.16
CA ARG A 106 -13.63 -18.79 -9.04
C ARG A 106 -14.08 -17.80 -10.12
N ASP A 107 -15.18 -18.10 -10.80
CA ASP A 107 -15.66 -17.30 -11.91
C ASP A 107 -16.18 -15.93 -11.43
N PHE A 108 -16.80 -15.89 -10.25
CA PHE A 108 -17.17 -14.64 -9.60
C PHE A 108 -15.93 -13.80 -9.25
N VAL A 109 -14.93 -14.39 -8.60
CA VAL A 109 -13.67 -13.71 -8.25
C VAL A 109 -12.97 -13.17 -9.50
N ILE A 110 -12.85 -13.96 -10.56
CA ILE A 110 -12.24 -13.51 -11.82
C ILE A 110 -13.02 -12.34 -12.42
N LYS A 111 -14.36 -12.40 -12.40
CA LYS A 111 -15.20 -11.34 -12.93
C LYS A 111 -15.04 -10.04 -12.13
N SER A 112 -15.01 -10.13 -10.80
CA SER A 112 -14.81 -8.98 -9.93
C SER A 112 -13.42 -8.36 -10.11
N LEU A 113 -12.36 -9.17 -10.10
CA LEU A 113 -10.99 -8.70 -10.28
C LEU A 113 -10.72 -8.11 -11.67
N ARG A 114 -11.41 -8.58 -12.71
CA ARG A 114 -11.36 -7.93 -14.04
C ARG A 114 -11.94 -6.53 -14.03
N ALA A 115 -13.06 -6.33 -13.34
CA ALA A 115 -13.66 -5.01 -13.21
C ALA A 115 -12.76 -4.09 -12.37
N ILE A 116 -12.23 -4.59 -11.25
CA ILE A 116 -11.29 -3.86 -10.38
C ILE A 116 -10.05 -3.44 -11.17
N LEU A 117 -9.38 -4.37 -11.86
CA LEU A 117 -8.21 -4.03 -12.67
C LEU A 117 -8.52 -2.90 -13.67
N ALA A 118 -9.62 -3.01 -14.41
CA ALA A 118 -10.01 -1.98 -15.37
C ALA A 118 -10.40 -0.66 -14.71
N GLN A 119 -10.90 -0.67 -13.47
CA GLN A 119 -11.16 0.54 -12.70
C GLN A 119 -9.85 1.24 -12.30
N GLU A 120 -8.87 0.49 -11.80
CA GLU A 120 -7.54 1.05 -11.49
C GLU A 120 -6.81 1.56 -12.73
N GLU A 121 -7.01 0.92 -13.88
CA GLU A 121 -6.52 1.43 -15.15
C GLU A 121 -7.11 2.80 -15.47
N LEU A 122 -8.42 2.99 -15.29
CA LEU A 122 -9.05 4.31 -15.48
C LEU A 122 -8.58 5.34 -14.45
N HIS A 123 -8.36 4.96 -13.19
CA HIS A 123 -7.79 5.86 -12.17
C HIS A 123 -6.37 6.31 -12.57
N ALA A 124 -5.51 5.36 -12.98
CA ALA A 124 -4.16 5.65 -13.46
C ALA A 124 -4.16 6.59 -14.67
N ILE A 125 -5.02 6.32 -15.66
CA ILE A 125 -5.19 7.13 -16.85
C ILE A 125 -5.68 8.53 -16.48
N SER A 126 -6.66 8.64 -15.57
CA SER A 126 -7.20 9.95 -15.16
C SER A 126 -6.15 10.82 -14.50
N ALA A 127 -5.38 10.26 -13.56
CA ALA A 127 -4.31 10.98 -12.87
C ALA A 127 -3.21 11.45 -13.84
N ASN A 128 -2.76 10.56 -14.74
CA ASN A 128 -1.75 10.90 -15.75
C ASN A 128 -2.26 11.90 -16.79
N ASN A 129 -3.52 11.80 -17.23
CA ASN A 129 -4.14 12.81 -18.10
C ASN A 129 -4.19 14.18 -17.40
N GLY A 130 -4.47 14.21 -16.10
CA GLY A 130 -4.38 15.41 -15.29
C GLY A 130 -3.00 16.04 -15.31
N LEU A 131 -1.93 15.24 -15.13
CA LEU A 131 -0.55 15.71 -15.22
C LEU A 131 -0.23 16.28 -16.61
N VAL A 132 -0.57 15.54 -17.68
CA VAL A 132 -0.34 15.94 -19.07
C VAL A 132 -1.05 17.25 -19.40
N HIS A 133 -2.29 17.43 -18.95
CA HIS A 133 -3.07 18.66 -19.16
C HIS A 133 -2.37 19.91 -18.58
N PHE A 134 -1.61 19.74 -17.51
CA PHE A 134 -0.84 20.83 -16.87
C PHE A 134 0.65 20.83 -17.26
N ASP A 135 1.00 20.24 -18.41
CA ASP A 135 2.37 20.16 -18.93
C ASP A 135 3.37 19.50 -17.96
N VAL A 136 2.89 18.62 -17.08
CA VAL A 136 3.71 17.78 -16.20
C VAL A 136 3.87 16.40 -16.83
N GLN A 137 5.08 15.84 -16.73
CA GLN A 137 5.32 14.49 -17.24
C GLN A 137 4.44 13.48 -16.50
N PRO A 138 3.72 12.60 -17.21
CA PRO A 138 2.99 11.51 -16.60
C PRO A 138 3.96 10.58 -15.85
N ILE A 139 3.47 9.92 -14.80
CA ILE A 139 4.23 8.92 -14.07
C ILE A 139 4.27 7.62 -14.88
N GLU A 140 5.46 7.02 -14.95
CA GLU A 140 5.71 5.76 -15.65
C GLU A 140 5.76 4.60 -14.65
N PRO A 141 5.32 3.39 -15.05
CA PRO A 141 5.30 2.24 -14.16
C PRO A 141 6.69 1.74 -13.77
N CYS A 142 6.79 1.11 -12.61
CA CYS A 142 7.98 0.39 -12.16
C CYS A 142 7.91 -1.11 -12.48
N LEU A 143 8.99 -1.83 -12.19
CA LEU A 143 8.85 -3.25 -11.87
C LEU A 143 8.40 -3.42 -10.43
N TYR A 144 7.50 -4.37 -10.21
CA TYR A 144 6.94 -4.65 -8.90
C TYR A 144 7.26 -6.07 -8.42
N LYS A 145 7.28 -6.25 -7.11
CA LYS A 145 7.40 -7.54 -6.43
C LYS A 145 6.48 -7.57 -5.22
N PHE A 146 5.50 -8.47 -5.25
CA PHE A 146 4.53 -8.62 -4.19
C PHE A 146 4.87 -9.82 -3.29
N PRO A 147 4.88 -9.68 -1.95
CA PRO A 147 5.24 -10.74 -1.00
C PRO A 147 4.06 -11.69 -0.70
N VAL A 148 3.33 -12.13 -1.72
CA VAL A 148 2.15 -13.00 -1.60
C VAL A 148 2.35 -14.32 -2.33
N HIS A 149 1.68 -15.38 -1.88
CA HIS A 149 1.91 -16.73 -2.41
C HIS A 149 0.62 -17.55 -2.61
N ASP A 150 -0.51 -17.02 -2.19
CA ASP A 150 -1.83 -17.61 -2.36
C ASP A 150 -2.90 -16.51 -2.48
N PHE A 151 -4.14 -16.92 -2.73
CA PHE A 151 -5.25 -15.99 -2.89
C PHE A 151 -5.53 -15.20 -1.61
N ASP A 152 -5.51 -15.86 -0.44
CA ASP A 152 -5.86 -15.24 0.83
C ASP A 152 -4.83 -14.18 1.24
N SER A 153 -3.53 -14.46 1.11
CA SER A 153 -2.47 -13.47 1.35
C SER A 153 -2.50 -12.32 0.34
N ALA A 154 -2.91 -12.58 -0.92
CA ALA A 154 -3.10 -11.52 -1.91
C ALA A 154 -4.28 -10.61 -1.55
N ILE A 155 -5.43 -11.16 -1.16
CA ILE A 155 -6.58 -10.35 -0.73
C ILE A 155 -6.27 -9.59 0.56
N ALA A 156 -5.53 -10.18 1.50
CA ALA A 156 -5.09 -9.48 2.70
C ALA A 156 -4.18 -8.29 2.35
N LEU A 157 -3.23 -8.47 1.43
CA LEU A 157 -2.35 -7.39 0.97
C LEU A 157 -3.14 -6.29 0.25
N ALA A 158 -4.07 -6.67 -0.64
CA ALA A 158 -5.00 -5.74 -1.30
C ALA A 158 -5.75 -4.89 -0.29
N SER A 159 -6.33 -5.54 0.71
CA SER A 159 -7.07 -4.87 1.78
C SER A 159 -6.22 -3.84 2.52
N THR A 160 -4.95 -4.15 2.81
CA THR A 160 -4.05 -3.22 3.52
C THR A 160 -3.63 -2.04 2.67
N PHE A 161 -3.21 -2.24 1.41
CA PHE A 161 -2.80 -1.09 0.59
C PHE A 161 -3.98 -0.21 0.19
N THR A 162 -5.17 -0.79 -0.03
CA THR A 162 -6.38 0.00 -0.30
C THR A 162 -6.79 0.81 0.92
N ASP A 163 -6.66 0.30 2.16
CA ASP A 163 -6.88 1.13 3.35
C ASP A 163 -5.87 2.31 3.44
N VAL A 164 -4.62 2.10 3.01
CA VAL A 164 -3.61 3.17 2.91
C VAL A 164 -4.00 4.19 1.83
N ALA A 165 -4.42 3.73 0.65
CA ALA A 165 -4.90 4.59 -0.44
C ALA A 165 -6.10 5.43 0.01
N LEU A 166 -7.14 4.81 0.58
CA LEU A 166 -8.32 5.49 1.13
C LEU A 166 -7.95 6.55 2.17
N GLY A 167 -6.98 6.28 3.05
CA GLY A 167 -6.49 7.26 4.01
C GLY A 167 -5.74 8.43 3.37
N THR A 168 -4.96 8.15 2.33
CA THR A 168 -4.19 9.15 1.59
C THR A 168 -5.04 10.00 0.65
N LEU A 169 -6.07 9.43 0.02
CA LEU A 169 -6.98 10.16 -0.85
C LEU A 169 -7.81 11.19 -0.06
N GLN A 170 -8.08 10.95 1.23
CA GLN A 170 -8.66 11.96 2.12
C GLN A 170 -7.75 13.20 2.27
N ASP A 171 -6.44 13.00 2.46
CA ASP A 171 -5.42 14.07 2.47
C ASP A 171 -5.35 14.78 1.11
N VAL A 172 -5.46 14.04 0.00
CA VAL A 172 -5.54 14.64 -1.35
C VAL A 172 -6.76 15.55 -1.49
N VAL A 173 -7.95 15.12 -1.07
CA VAL A 173 -9.17 15.93 -1.13
C VAL A 173 -9.01 17.22 -0.33
N GLU A 174 -8.44 17.15 0.88
CA GLU A 174 -8.15 18.32 1.70
C GLU A 174 -7.15 19.26 1.01
N ARG A 175 -6.06 18.73 0.44
CA ARG A 175 -5.06 19.52 -0.30
C ARG A 175 -5.65 20.22 -1.50
N PHE A 176 -6.49 19.56 -2.27
CA PHE A 176 -7.20 20.20 -3.38
C PHE A 176 -8.13 21.31 -2.89
N ALA A 177 -8.86 21.10 -1.80
CA ALA A 177 -9.69 22.15 -1.22
C ALA A 177 -8.87 23.37 -0.77
N LEU A 178 -7.76 23.15 -0.07
CA LEU A 178 -6.85 24.21 0.40
C LEU A 178 -6.08 24.89 -0.76
N GLY A 179 -5.79 24.14 -1.82
CA GLY A 179 -5.11 24.61 -3.03
C GLY A 179 -6.02 25.35 -4.01
N HIS A 180 -7.33 25.43 -3.75
CA HIS A 180 -8.36 25.91 -4.67
C HIS A 180 -8.52 25.07 -5.96
N ASP A 181 -8.18 23.78 -5.89
CA ASP A 181 -8.30 22.78 -6.97
C ASP A 181 -9.60 21.95 -6.84
N VAL A 182 -10.69 22.59 -6.40
CA VAL A 182 -11.94 21.92 -5.97
C VAL A 182 -12.61 21.06 -7.04
N ASP A 183 -12.34 21.31 -8.32
CA ASP A 183 -12.85 20.49 -9.42
C ASP A 183 -12.27 19.06 -9.38
N LEU A 184 -11.00 18.91 -8.98
CA LEU A 184 -10.33 17.61 -8.80
C LEU A 184 -10.78 16.91 -7.51
N ALA A 185 -11.13 17.66 -6.47
CA ALA A 185 -11.60 17.10 -5.20
C ALA A 185 -12.86 16.22 -5.37
N ARG A 186 -13.76 16.58 -6.30
CA ARG A 186 -14.95 15.79 -6.59
C ARG A 186 -14.60 14.44 -7.24
N GLU A 187 -13.66 14.45 -8.18
CA GLU A 187 -13.20 13.24 -8.85
C GLU A 187 -12.57 12.27 -7.84
N ILE A 188 -11.66 12.74 -7.00
CA ILE A 188 -11.04 11.89 -5.97
C ILE A 188 -12.06 11.42 -4.93
N SER A 189 -13.07 12.23 -4.60
CA SER A 189 -14.16 11.76 -3.73
C SER A 189 -14.94 10.60 -4.35
N ALA A 190 -15.08 10.56 -5.68
CA ALA A 190 -15.72 9.44 -6.37
C ALA A 190 -14.81 8.19 -6.37
N VAL A 191 -13.50 8.37 -6.58
CA VAL A 191 -12.49 7.30 -6.47
C VAL A 191 -12.51 6.68 -5.07
N ILE A 192 -12.50 7.49 -4.00
CA ILE A 192 -12.65 7.00 -2.60
C ILE A 192 -13.92 6.14 -2.43
N GLY A 193 -15.04 6.57 -3.01
CA GLY A 193 -16.29 5.81 -2.96
C GLY A 193 -16.16 4.45 -3.66
N GLN A 194 -15.51 4.44 -4.83
CA GLN A 194 -15.29 3.22 -5.62
C GLN A 194 -14.32 2.27 -4.92
N GLU A 195 -13.14 2.72 -4.51
CA GLU A 195 -12.16 1.92 -3.76
C GLU A 195 -12.76 1.40 -2.45
N GLY A 196 -13.63 2.17 -1.79
CA GLY A 196 -14.38 1.72 -0.62
C GLY A 196 -15.28 0.50 -0.89
N GLU A 197 -15.88 0.39 -2.08
CA GLU A 197 -16.63 -0.80 -2.49
C GLU A 197 -15.71 -2.01 -2.65
N GLN A 198 -14.51 -1.81 -3.22
CA GLN A 198 -13.52 -2.88 -3.35
C GLN A 198 -13.01 -3.34 -1.98
N GLN A 199 -12.71 -2.38 -1.08
CA GLN A 199 -12.27 -2.67 0.28
C GLN A 199 -13.32 -3.50 1.02
N GLY A 200 -14.60 -3.16 0.88
CA GLY A 200 -15.70 -3.96 1.40
C GLY A 200 -15.69 -5.40 0.87
N TRP A 201 -15.44 -5.58 -0.43
CA TRP A 201 -15.32 -6.90 -1.05
C TRP A 201 -14.10 -7.68 -0.53
N TYR A 202 -12.91 -7.07 -0.44
CA TYR A 202 -11.71 -7.70 0.12
C TYR A 202 -11.93 -8.17 1.56
N ARG A 203 -12.64 -7.37 2.36
CA ARG A 203 -12.97 -7.71 3.74
C ARG A 203 -13.94 -8.88 3.84
N VAL A 204 -14.98 -8.94 3.00
CA VAL A 204 -15.90 -10.10 2.95
C VAL A 204 -15.15 -11.38 2.57
N MET A 205 -14.22 -11.31 1.62
CA MET A 205 -13.41 -12.47 1.21
C MET A 205 -12.51 -12.98 2.34
N GLN A 206 -12.14 -12.12 3.30
CA GLN A 206 -11.40 -12.48 4.52
C GLN A 206 -12.31 -12.90 5.70
N GLY A 207 -13.64 -12.96 5.51
CA GLY A 207 -14.59 -13.23 6.59
C GLY A 207 -14.75 -12.08 7.59
N LYS A 208 -14.36 -10.85 7.20
CA LYS A 208 -14.47 -9.64 8.02
C LYS A 208 -15.76 -8.87 7.71
N ILE A 209 -16.10 -7.91 8.57
CA ILE A 209 -17.20 -6.96 8.32
C ILE A 209 -16.79 -6.04 7.15
N PRO A 210 -17.60 -5.91 6.07
CA PRO A 210 -17.24 -5.10 4.91
C PRO A 210 -16.95 -3.63 5.26
N SER A 211 -17.79 -3.01 6.10
CA SER A 211 -17.55 -1.66 6.60
C SER A 211 -16.69 -1.73 7.86
N ALA A 212 -15.39 -1.44 7.74
CA ALA A 212 -14.42 -1.55 8.84
C ALA A 212 -14.74 -0.59 10.00
N LEU A 213 -15.01 0.68 9.67
CA LEU A 213 -15.14 1.80 10.60
C LEU A 213 -16.15 2.83 10.08
N PRO A 214 -16.79 3.63 10.96
CA PRO A 214 -17.62 4.75 10.54
C PRO A 214 -16.82 5.92 9.95
N PHE A 215 -15.57 6.08 10.39
CA PHE A 215 -14.61 7.05 9.87
C PHE A 215 -13.29 6.33 9.67
N LEU A 216 -12.85 6.19 8.43
CA LEU A 216 -11.61 5.48 8.10
C LEU A 216 -10.39 6.27 8.60
N THR A 217 -9.25 5.59 8.68
CA THR A 217 -7.98 6.20 9.09
C THR A 217 -7.49 7.16 8.01
N THR A 218 -7.17 8.40 8.40
CA THR A 218 -6.48 9.34 7.51
C THR A 218 -4.97 9.09 7.51
N SER A 219 -4.28 9.62 6.50
CA SER A 219 -2.82 9.47 6.33
C SER A 219 -2.20 10.74 5.75
N ASP A 220 -0.93 10.68 5.36
CA ASP A 220 -0.22 11.73 4.63
C ASP A 220 0.43 11.13 3.37
N LEU A 221 0.50 11.92 2.29
CA LEU A 221 1.13 11.53 1.02
C LEU A 221 2.50 10.83 1.20
N ASN A 222 3.34 11.29 2.15
CA ASN A 222 4.69 10.73 2.36
C ASN A 222 4.64 9.29 2.90
N PHE A 223 3.63 8.94 3.70
CA PHE A 223 3.48 7.59 4.22
C PHE A 223 3.07 6.62 3.12
N ALA A 224 2.06 6.94 2.30
CA ALA A 224 1.68 6.10 1.16
C ALA A 224 2.82 5.97 0.15
N PHE A 225 3.49 7.08 -0.19
CA PHE A 225 4.65 7.06 -1.08
C PHE A 225 5.75 6.11 -0.56
N THR A 226 6.02 6.12 0.75
CA THR A 226 6.99 5.20 1.36
C THR A 226 6.50 3.74 1.33
N ALA A 227 5.22 3.50 1.66
CA ALA A 227 4.65 2.15 1.69
C ALA A 227 4.65 1.47 0.31
N ILE A 228 4.24 2.19 -0.74
CA ILE A 228 4.16 1.65 -2.11
C ILE A 228 5.57 1.30 -2.64
N GLN A 229 6.57 2.13 -2.31
CA GLN A 229 7.96 1.89 -2.71
C GLN A 229 8.50 0.54 -2.24
N GLU A 230 7.98 -0.04 -1.14
CA GLU A 230 8.40 -1.37 -0.67
C GLU A 230 8.14 -2.49 -1.69
N PHE A 231 7.20 -2.28 -2.60
CA PHE A 231 6.86 -3.24 -3.66
C PHE A 231 7.60 -2.96 -4.96
N THR A 232 8.28 -1.83 -5.09
CA THR A 232 9.05 -1.50 -6.30
C THR A 232 10.40 -2.22 -6.31
N VAL A 233 10.84 -2.65 -7.50
CA VAL A 233 12.20 -3.16 -7.69
C VAL A 233 13.14 -1.96 -7.80
N PRO A 234 14.19 -1.85 -6.96
CA PRO A 234 15.07 -0.69 -6.96
C PRO A 234 15.67 -0.38 -8.35
N GLY A 235 15.61 0.89 -8.75
CA GLY A 235 16.17 1.38 -10.01
C GLY A 235 15.35 1.10 -11.26
N THR A 236 14.09 0.66 -11.11
CA THR A 236 13.23 0.30 -12.26
C THR A 236 12.15 1.33 -12.57
N CYS A 237 11.87 2.25 -11.66
CA CYS A 237 10.91 3.33 -11.86
C CYS A 237 11.53 4.46 -12.70
N PRO A 238 11.04 4.77 -13.91
CA PRO A 238 11.71 5.70 -14.81
C PRO A 238 11.80 7.14 -14.31
N ASN A 239 10.77 7.62 -13.61
CA ASN A 239 10.66 9.02 -13.19
C ASN A 239 10.18 9.22 -11.74
N ILE A 240 10.37 8.23 -10.86
CA ILE A 240 9.99 8.34 -9.43
C ILE A 240 10.68 9.52 -8.73
N ASN A 241 11.86 9.94 -9.20
CA ASN A 241 12.60 11.09 -8.68
C ASN A 241 11.91 12.44 -8.97
N GLN A 242 10.86 12.45 -9.79
CA GLN A 242 10.04 13.64 -10.07
C GLN A 242 8.93 13.84 -9.05
N ILE A 243 8.72 12.89 -8.13
CA ILE A 243 7.74 12.97 -7.05
C ILE A 243 8.47 13.46 -5.80
N PRO A 244 8.41 14.76 -5.44
CA PRO A 244 9.19 15.34 -4.34
C PRO A 244 8.58 15.04 -2.95
N LEU A 245 8.18 13.78 -2.74
CA LEU A 245 7.76 13.27 -1.45
C LEU A 245 8.95 12.68 -0.69
N ARG A 246 8.89 12.75 0.63
CA ARG A 246 9.87 12.16 1.51
C ARG A 246 9.62 10.66 1.64
N THR A 247 10.62 9.86 1.28
CA THR A 247 10.68 8.45 1.68
C THR A 247 11.21 8.34 3.10
N PHE A 248 10.52 7.61 3.97
CA PHE A 248 10.98 7.32 5.33
C PHE A 248 11.72 5.98 5.40
N GLU A 249 12.48 5.80 6.48
CA GLU A 249 13.02 4.48 6.81
C GLU A 249 11.87 3.54 7.18
N ARG A 250 11.94 2.30 6.69
CA ARG A 250 10.91 1.29 6.92
C ARG A 250 10.73 0.98 8.41
N LEU A 251 9.48 0.99 8.87
CA LEU A 251 9.10 0.54 10.21
C LEU A 251 8.39 -0.81 10.14
N ASN A 252 9.10 -1.88 10.52
CA ASN A 252 8.53 -3.21 10.54
C ASN A 252 7.80 -3.45 11.86
N VAL A 253 6.57 -3.93 11.79
CA VAL A 253 5.80 -4.42 12.95
C VAL A 253 6.13 -5.90 13.14
N LEU A 254 6.88 -6.23 14.19
CA LEU A 254 7.37 -7.60 14.43
C LEU A 254 6.40 -8.44 15.27
N THR A 255 5.63 -7.78 16.15
CA THR A 255 4.60 -8.45 16.96
C THR A 255 3.26 -8.40 16.23
N PRO A 256 2.59 -9.54 15.99
CA PRO A 256 1.25 -9.54 15.41
C PRO A 256 0.26 -8.73 16.28
N PRO A 257 -0.40 -7.70 15.73
CA PRO A 257 -1.39 -6.93 16.47
C PRO A 257 -2.64 -7.77 16.78
N THR A 258 -3.34 -7.42 17.86
CA THR A 258 -4.55 -8.07 18.33
C THR A 258 -5.50 -7.00 18.88
N ALA A 259 -6.79 -7.31 18.98
CA ALA A 259 -7.83 -6.43 19.52
C ALA A 259 -7.76 -6.33 21.06
N ARG A 260 -6.63 -5.85 21.59
CA ARG A 260 -6.39 -5.55 23.01
C ARG A 260 -5.15 -4.68 23.16
N SER A 261 -5.07 -3.93 24.25
CA SER A 261 -3.86 -3.19 24.58
C SER A 261 -2.70 -4.16 24.81
N GLN A 262 -1.59 -3.93 24.10
CA GLN A 262 -0.40 -4.76 24.21
C GLN A 262 0.84 -4.02 23.75
N ASN A 263 1.99 -4.43 24.26
CA ASN A 263 3.24 -3.94 23.71
C ASN A 263 3.54 -4.61 22.36
N LEU A 264 3.82 -3.80 21.35
CA LEU A 264 4.28 -4.26 20.05
C LEU A 264 5.78 -4.01 19.93
N THR A 265 6.49 -5.00 19.40
CA THR A 265 7.89 -4.85 19.00
C THR A 265 7.97 -4.40 17.54
N PHE A 266 8.83 -3.42 17.30
CA PHE A 266 9.09 -2.82 16.00
C PHE A 266 10.58 -2.89 15.66
N SER A 267 10.88 -2.79 14.37
CA SER A 267 12.27 -2.56 13.94
C SER A 267 12.40 -1.61 12.77
N PHE A 268 13.46 -0.81 12.80
CA PHE A 268 13.77 0.21 11.80
C PHE A 268 15.27 0.50 11.74
N GLN A 269 15.70 1.21 10.68
CA GLN A 269 17.06 1.72 10.59
C GLN A 269 17.14 3.15 11.12
N ASP A 270 18.16 3.43 11.90
CA ASP A 270 18.53 4.75 12.40
C ASP A 270 20.01 5.02 12.09
N ALA A 271 20.29 5.34 10.83
CA ALA A 271 21.63 5.65 10.36
C ALA A 271 22.18 6.96 10.97
N GLY A 272 21.30 7.88 11.37
CA GLY A 272 21.65 9.16 12.00
C GLY A 272 22.01 9.04 13.48
N ASN A 273 21.79 7.87 14.10
CA ASN A 273 21.96 7.66 15.53
C ASN A 273 21.06 8.57 16.39
N GLU A 274 19.87 8.90 15.88
CA GLU A 274 18.85 9.76 16.49
C GLU A 274 18.27 9.16 17.78
N THR A 275 18.37 7.84 18.02
CA THR A 275 17.89 7.25 19.29
C THR A 275 18.74 7.64 20.51
N GLU A 276 19.81 8.42 20.37
CA GLU A 276 20.44 9.08 21.53
C GLU A 276 19.50 10.09 22.20
N HIS A 277 18.47 10.52 21.47
CA HIS A 277 17.36 11.29 21.98
C HIS A 277 16.15 10.41 22.30
N LEU A 278 15.25 10.90 23.15
CA LEU A 278 13.97 10.24 23.42
C LEU A 278 13.15 10.21 22.13
N LEU A 279 12.79 9.01 21.69
CA LEU A 279 11.90 8.78 20.56
C LEU A 279 10.52 8.33 21.05
N TRP A 280 9.54 8.51 20.17
CA TRP A 280 8.16 8.20 20.46
C TRP A 280 7.56 7.34 19.35
N MET A 281 6.64 6.48 19.72
CA MET A 281 5.76 5.81 18.78
C MET A 281 4.49 6.63 18.65
N THR A 282 4.18 7.07 17.43
CA THR A 282 2.97 7.82 17.14
C THR A 282 2.05 6.98 16.28
N TYR A 283 0.78 6.88 16.67
CA TYR A 283 -0.26 6.15 15.95
C TYR A 283 -1.28 7.11 15.36
N ILE A 284 -1.60 6.93 14.08
CA ILE A 284 -2.71 7.56 13.39
C ILE A 284 -3.78 6.48 13.16
N ASN A 285 -4.96 6.67 13.75
CA ASN A 285 -6.09 5.75 13.62
C ASN A 285 -7.40 6.54 13.52
N GLN A 286 -8.25 6.19 12.56
CA GLN A 286 -9.48 6.91 12.22
C GLN A 286 -9.18 8.40 11.91
N LEU A 287 -10.16 9.28 12.11
CA LEU A 287 -9.99 10.74 12.05
C LEU A 287 -9.69 11.36 13.42
N ASN A 288 -9.15 10.56 14.35
CA ASN A 288 -8.81 11.03 15.70
C ASN A 288 -7.46 11.77 15.68
N LEU A 289 -7.21 12.55 16.74
CA LEU A 289 -5.87 13.11 16.97
C LEU A 289 -4.85 11.98 17.15
N PRO A 290 -3.63 12.11 16.59
CA PRO A 290 -2.60 11.09 16.76
C PRO A 290 -2.25 10.81 18.22
N ILE A 291 -2.07 9.53 18.54
CA ILE A 291 -1.73 9.04 19.88
C ILE A 291 -0.21 8.88 19.97
N VAL A 292 0.41 9.32 21.07
CA VAL A 292 1.87 9.28 21.25
C VAL A 292 2.21 8.45 22.48
N GLU A 293 3.05 7.43 22.29
CA GLU A 293 3.51 6.50 23.31
C GLU A 293 5.04 6.51 23.41
N PRO A 294 5.63 6.35 24.61
CA PRO A 294 7.08 6.20 24.74
C PRO A 294 7.61 5.01 23.93
N LEU A 295 8.68 5.22 23.17
CA LEU A 295 9.37 4.15 22.45
C LEU A 295 10.58 3.66 23.26
N HIS A 296 10.53 2.41 23.70
CA HIS A 296 11.60 1.79 24.48
C HIS A 296 12.54 0.99 23.57
N VAL A 297 13.76 1.49 23.37
CA VAL A 297 14.80 0.77 22.60
C VAL A 297 15.23 -0.47 23.39
N MET A 298 15.03 -1.64 22.79
CA MET A 298 15.36 -2.95 23.37
C MET A 298 16.78 -3.38 23.00
N SER A 299 17.17 -3.18 21.74
CA SER A 299 18.51 -3.50 21.27
C SER A 299 18.91 -2.64 20.07
N ARG A 300 20.23 -2.51 19.87
CA ARG A 300 20.83 -1.85 18.71
C ARG A 300 21.98 -2.70 18.18
N ASN A 301 21.95 -2.97 16.87
CA ASN A 301 23.04 -3.62 16.16
C ASN A 301 23.43 -2.79 14.94
N GLY A 302 24.48 -1.98 15.07
CA GLY A 302 24.82 -0.97 14.07
C GLY A 302 23.71 0.08 13.98
N SER A 303 23.19 0.31 12.77
CA SER A 303 22.05 1.20 12.51
C SER A 303 20.70 0.55 12.75
N TYR A 304 20.63 -0.77 12.98
CA TYR A 304 19.37 -1.47 13.17
C TYR A 304 18.91 -1.37 14.63
N VAL A 305 17.67 -0.93 14.82
CA VAL A 305 17.05 -0.72 16.13
C VAL A 305 15.86 -1.66 16.26
N GLU A 306 15.80 -2.37 17.39
CA GLU A 306 14.59 -3.06 17.84
C GLU A 306 14.05 -2.31 19.06
N ALA A 307 12.78 -1.95 19.02
CA ALA A 307 12.15 -1.15 20.06
C ALA A 307 10.72 -1.62 20.33
N GLN A 308 10.19 -1.27 21.50
CA GLN A 308 8.86 -1.64 21.94
C GLN A 308 8.07 -0.40 22.36
N ALA A 309 6.80 -0.36 21.99
CA ALA A 309 5.85 0.66 22.45
C ALA A 309 4.50 0.01 22.76
N LEU A 310 3.73 0.64 23.64
CA LEU A 310 2.35 0.25 23.90
C LEU A 310 1.50 0.54 22.66
N PHE A 311 0.71 -0.43 22.20
CA PHE A 311 -0.40 -0.21 21.28
C PHE A 311 -1.69 -0.12 22.13
N PRO A 312 -2.24 1.08 22.35
CA PRO A 312 -3.27 1.33 23.36
C PRO A 312 -4.68 1.07 22.81
N TYR A 313 -4.93 -0.15 22.33
CA TYR A 313 -6.20 -0.53 21.70
C TYR A 313 -7.41 -0.33 22.61
N ASP A 314 -7.36 -0.79 23.87
CA ASP A 314 -8.53 -0.79 24.77
C ASP A 314 -8.96 0.62 25.16
N ASP A 315 -8.04 1.59 25.15
CA ASP A 315 -8.31 2.98 25.52
C ASP A 315 -8.85 3.81 24.34
N HIS A 316 -8.61 3.36 23.10
CA HIS A 316 -8.86 4.14 21.88
C HIS A 316 -9.64 3.41 20.78
N GLU A 317 -10.06 2.16 20.99
CA GLU A 317 -10.80 1.35 20.01
C GLU A 317 -10.09 1.32 18.64
N MET A 318 -8.80 0.94 18.64
CA MET A 318 -7.89 1.01 17.48
C MET A 318 -8.15 -0.08 16.42
N ASN A 319 -9.38 -0.10 15.91
CA ASN A 319 -9.84 -0.97 14.82
C ASN A 319 -9.48 -0.38 13.44
N GLY A 320 -9.56 -1.21 12.40
CA GLY A 320 -9.13 -0.91 11.03
C GLY A 320 -7.62 -0.70 10.91
N LEU A 321 -7.23 0.04 9.86
CA LEU A 321 -5.86 0.48 9.65
C LEU A 321 -5.39 1.40 10.79
N THR A 322 -4.20 1.18 11.29
CA THR A 322 -3.43 2.14 12.06
C THR A 322 -2.09 2.37 11.38
N VAL A 323 -1.74 3.63 11.13
CA VAL A 323 -0.43 4.02 10.63
C VAL A 323 0.46 4.38 11.83
N ALA A 324 1.49 3.57 12.07
CA ALA A 324 2.49 3.79 13.10
C ALA A 324 3.72 4.52 12.54
N ALA A 325 4.28 5.45 13.30
CA ALA A 325 5.50 6.17 12.95
C ALA A 325 6.37 6.40 14.18
N VAL A 326 7.67 6.19 14.03
CA VAL A 326 8.65 6.63 15.03
C VAL A 326 8.89 8.12 14.84
N THR A 327 8.59 8.93 15.85
CA THR A 327 8.70 10.40 15.78
C THR A 327 9.77 10.93 16.73
N LYS A 328 10.31 12.10 16.37
CA LYS A 328 11.34 12.83 17.14
C LYS A 328 10.76 13.84 18.15
N SER A 329 9.44 13.89 18.30
CA SER A 329 8.72 14.80 19.19
C SER A 329 7.66 14.04 19.97
N ASP A 330 7.42 14.44 21.21
CA ASP A 330 6.39 13.92 22.11
C ASP A 330 4.99 14.45 21.78
N GLY A 331 4.87 15.31 20.77
CA GLY A 331 3.60 15.90 20.36
C GLY A 331 3.12 16.97 21.36
N PRO A 332 1.79 17.15 21.53
CA PRO A 332 0.73 16.51 20.75
C PRO A 332 0.78 16.93 19.27
N PHE A 333 0.34 16.05 18.38
CA PHE A 333 0.21 16.35 16.96
C PHE A 333 -1.23 16.74 16.62
N GLY A 334 -1.40 17.67 15.68
CA GLY A 334 -2.73 18.10 15.24
C GLY A 334 -3.38 17.17 14.21
N ASP A 335 -2.57 16.50 13.40
CA ASP A 335 -2.99 15.72 12.24
C ASP A 335 -1.86 14.80 11.73
N ALA A 336 -2.17 13.94 10.75
CA ALA A 336 -1.22 13.04 10.11
C ALA A 336 -0.07 13.79 9.39
N ASN A 337 -0.34 14.96 8.80
CA ASN A 337 0.67 15.77 8.12
C ASN A 337 1.75 16.26 9.09
N THR A 338 1.35 16.64 10.30
CA THR A 338 2.26 17.06 11.36
C THR A 338 3.07 15.88 11.86
N VAL A 339 2.47 14.69 12.01
CA VAL A 339 3.22 13.46 12.32
C VAL A 339 4.32 13.22 11.27
N ALA A 340 3.97 13.25 9.98
CA ALA A 340 4.92 13.03 8.87
C ALA A 340 6.15 13.96 8.90
N LYS A 341 5.99 15.22 9.35
CA LYS A 341 7.11 16.17 9.52
C LYS A 341 8.12 15.71 10.59
N TRP A 342 7.63 15.09 11.65
CA TRP A 342 8.44 14.64 12.79
C TRP A 342 8.87 13.17 12.70
N THR A 343 8.37 12.43 11.71
CA THR A 343 8.72 11.03 11.47
C THR A 343 10.21 10.85 11.18
N LEU A 344 10.81 9.89 11.87
CA LEU A 344 12.11 9.29 11.61
C LEU A 344 11.96 8.03 10.74
N ALA A 345 11.07 7.12 11.14
CA ALA A 345 10.79 5.86 10.45
C ALA A 345 9.28 5.59 10.40
N GLY A 346 8.80 5.05 9.29
CA GLY A 346 7.39 4.77 9.03
C GLY A 346 7.12 4.50 7.54
N PRO A 347 5.88 4.25 7.16
CA PRO A 347 4.80 3.82 8.05
C PRO A 347 5.03 2.37 8.49
N GLY A 348 4.65 2.06 9.74
CA GLY A 348 4.32 0.70 10.15
C GLY A 348 2.82 0.50 10.01
N LEU A 349 2.39 -0.46 9.22
CA LEU A 349 0.97 -0.70 8.96
C LEU A 349 0.44 -1.77 9.92
N ILE A 350 -0.61 -1.44 10.65
CA ILE A 350 -1.25 -2.30 11.64
C ILE A 350 -2.71 -2.46 11.24
N GLU A 351 -3.17 -3.69 11.06
CA GLU A 351 -4.57 -4.00 10.76
C GLU A 351 -5.21 -4.77 11.91
N VAL A 352 -6.31 -4.24 12.46
CA VAL A 352 -7.14 -4.92 13.46
C VAL A 352 -8.60 -4.90 13.01
N ASN A 353 -9.30 -6.03 13.14
CA ASN A 353 -10.62 -6.35 12.55
C ASN A 353 -10.64 -6.73 11.07
#